data_AF-A0A831NNZ9-F1
#
_entry.id   AF-A0A831NNZ9-F1
#
_cell.length_a   1.000
_cell.length_b   1.000
_cell.length_c   1.000
_cell.angle_alpha   90.00
_cell.angle_beta   90.00
_cell.angle_gamma   90.00
#
_symmetry.space_group_name_H-M   'P 1'
#
loop_
_entity.id
_entity.type
_entity.pdbx_description
1 polymer ?
#
loop_
_entity_poly.entity_id
_entity_poly.type
_entity_poly.pdbx_seq_one_letter_code
_entity_poly.pdbx_strand_id
1 'polypeptide(L)'
;MFSFMNAGSGSNQSNHMYKLGPIHQGALERGAKTTSDSYILWPARIGAFSLVMGRHVTHPDTSNLPFSYLIEEKNTTYLVPGVNLRSVGTIRDAQKWPKRDQRKDPNRLDQINYNLLSPYTIQKMMTGRQILKELARVSGETSEIYSYQSAKIKNSALNKGIKFYETAIHKFLGNSVIKRLEAIHFASDEEIRARLLPDTPIGTGEWVDISGLIAPKSEIERLMEDIECDRLNSVDEIHDRFAEMHANYYTYEWTWAYEKMLEFYGLQADMITAADIAAIVRQWQEAVVGLDKMVYEDAKKEFSLTSMTGFGADGSSEEKMRDFEEVRGVFESNPFVTAVLEHIKVKTELGNELIERVKNLL
;
A
#
# COMPACT_ATOMS: atom_id res chain seq x y z
N MET A 1 -17.14 4.78 7.86
CA MET A 1 -16.49 3.55 8.37
C MET A 1 -15.00 3.69 8.11
N PHE A 2 -14.15 3.46 9.10
CA PHE A 2 -12.69 3.54 8.96
C PHE A 2 -12.09 2.17 9.28
N SER A 3 -11.11 1.71 8.49
CA SER A 3 -10.41 0.45 8.76
C SER A 3 -9.15 0.69 9.60
N PHE A 4 -8.32 1.65 9.19
CA PHE A 4 -7.12 2.07 9.93
C PHE A 4 -6.93 3.57 9.73
N MET A 5 -7.28 4.40 10.71
CA MET A 5 -7.12 5.87 10.62
C MET A 5 -6.25 6.37 11.76
N ASN A 6 -5.31 7.27 11.46
CA ASN A 6 -4.56 7.99 12.48
C ASN A 6 -4.88 9.49 12.38
N ALA A 7 -5.58 10.03 13.37
CA ALA A 7 -5.97 11.42 13.41
C ALA A 7 -4.96 12.25 14.21
N GLY A 8 -4.39 13.28 13.58
CA GLY A 8 -3.57 14.27 14.27
C GLY A 8 -4.38 15.13 15.24
N SER A 9 -3.71 15.70 16.25
CA SER A 9 -4.36 16.59 17.22
C SER A 9 -4.98 17.81 16.53
N GLY A 10 -6.22 18.14 16.90
CA GLY A 10 -6.94 19.26 16.29
C GLY A 10 -7.32 19.06 14.81
N SER A 11 -7.38 17.82 14.32
CA SER A 11 -7.91 17.53 12.98
C SER A 11 -9.38 17.93 12.90
N ASN A 12 -9.69 18.92 12.08
CA ASN A 12 -11.00 19.52 11.93
C ASN A 12 -11.68 19.06 10.63
N GLN A 13 -13.00 18.96 10.65
CA GLN A 13 -13.79 18.54 9.50
C GLN A 13 -15.02 19.44 9.38
N SER A 14 -15.40 19.79 8.14
CA SER A 14 -16.64 20.50 7.85
C SER A 14 -17.30 19.91 6.62
N ASN A 15 -18.61 20.07 6.53
CA ASN A 15 -19.46 19.58 5.44
C ASN A 15 -20.42 20.67 4.94
N HIS A 16 -20.27 21.90 5.45
CA HIS A 16 -21.26 22.94 5.26
C HIS A 16 -21.16 23.51 3.85
N MET A 17 -22.02 23.03 2.95
CA MET A 17 -22.16 23.56 1.61
C MET A 17 -23.40 24.45 1.54
N TYR A 18 -23.20 25.78 1.57
CA TYR A 18 -24.25 26.79 1.75
C TYR A 18 -25.49 26.65 0.84
N LYS A 19 -25.36 26.02 -0.34
CA LYS A 19 -26.45 25.86 -1.31
C LYS A 19 -27.10 24.47 -1.35
N LEU A 20 -26.41 23.45 -0.86
CA LEU A 20 -26.82 22.04 -1.03
C LEU A 20 -27.15 21.36 0.30
N GLY A 21 -27.12 22.11 1.41
CA GLY A 21 -27.19 21.54 2.74
C GLY A 21 -25.91 20.78 3.09
N PRO A 22 -25.89 20.06 4.22
CA PRO A 22 -24.69 19.39 4.67
C PRO A 22 -24.49 18.08 3.88
N ILE A 23 -23.65 18.12 2.84
CA ILE A 23 -23.22 16.92 2.11
C ILE A 23 -22.02 16.32 2.84
N HIS A 24 -22.27 15.23 3.58
CA HIS A 24 -21.27 14.56 4.41
C HIS A 24 -20.53 13.42 3.69
N GLN A 25 -20.85 13.14 2.43
CA GLN A 25 -20.37 11.92 1.80
C GLN A 25 -18.91 12.08 1.36
N GLY A 26 -18.01 11.46 2.12
CA GLY A 26 -16.60 11.37 1.79
C GLY A 26 -15.97 10.13 2.42
N ALA A 27 -14.73 9.84 2.04
CA ALA A 27 -14.01 8.67 2.53
C ALA A 27 -12.56 9.01 2.85
N LEU A 28 -12.10 8.61 4.03
CA LEU A 28 -10.70 8.39 4.31
C LEU A 28 -10.49 6.88 4.26
N GLU A 29 -9.81 6.42 3.21
CA GLU A 29 -9.56 5.00 3.02
C GLU A 29 -8.55 4.47 4.05
N ARG A 30 -8.43 3.14 4.09
CA ARG A 30 -7.54 2.42 5.00
C ARG A 30 -6.14 3.00 5.06
N GLY A 31 -5.63 3.16 6.27
CA GLY A 31 -4.28 3.64 6.57
C GLY A 31 -4.11 5.15 6.43
N ALA A 32 -5.16 5.90 6.08
CA ALA A 32 -5.06 7.35 5.92
C ALA A 32 -4.71 8.04 7.26
N LYS A 33 -3.92 9.10 7.17
CA LYS A 33 -3.42 9.85 8.31
C LYS A 33 -3.66 11.34 8.11
N THR A 34 -3.89 12.04 9.20
CA THR A 34 -3.96 13.49 9.20
C THR A 34 -2.90 14.06 10.14
N THR A 35 -2.27 15.18 9.77
CA THR A 35 -1.36 15.90 10.66
C THR A 35 -2.14 16.73 11.68
N SER A 36 -1.43 17.25 12.68
CA SER A 36 -2.00 18.24 13.59
C SER A 36 -2.51 19.47 12.84
N ASP A 37 -3.61 20.04 13.34
CA ASP A 37 -4.34 21.19 12.76
C ASP A 37 -4.72 21.03 11.27
N SER A 38 -4.86 19.79 10.81
CA SER A 38 -5.38 19.52 9.48
C SER A 38 -6.87 19.87 9.39
N TYR A 39 -7.32 20.22 8.18
CA TYR A 39 -8.73 20.47 7.91
C TYR A 39 -9.15 19.83 6.59
N ILE A 40 -10.31 19.19 6.58
CA ILE A 40 -10.91 18.61 5.37
C ILE A 40 -12.34 19.16 5.21
N LEU A 41 -12.62 19.74 4.04
CA LEU A 41 -13.97 20.11 3.61
C LEU A 41 -14.59 18.97 2.80
N TRP A 42 -15.62 18.34 3.35
CA TRP A 42 -16.40 17.30 2.68
C TRP A 42 -17.34 17.89 1.62
N PRO A 43 -17.63 17.17 0.52
CA PRO A 43 -17.16 15.83 0.18
C PRO A 43 -15.69 15.78 -0.27
N ALA A 44 -14.99 14.70 0.08
CA ALA A 44 -13.61 14.43 -0.33
C ALA A 44 -13.37 12.92 -0.27
N ARG A 45 -12.46 12.40 -1.09
CA ARG A 45 -12.06 10.99 -1.08
C ARG A 45 -10.54 10.90 -1.02
N ILE A 46 -10.03 10.38 0.07
CA ILE A 46 -8.60 10.30 0.34
C ILE A 46 -8.16 8.85 0.19
N GLY A 47 -7.24 8.61 -0.74
CA GLY A 47 -6.77 7.27 -1.08
C GLY A 47 -6.06 6.56 0.06
N ALA A 48 -6.08 5.23 0.03
CA ALA A 48 -5.50 4.39 1.07
C ALA A 48 -4.05 4.78 1.40
N PHE A 49 -3.70 4.76 2.69
CA PHE A 49 -2.38 5.09 3.22
C PHE A 49 -1.88 6.49 2.83
N SER A 50 -2.77 7.44 2.55
CA SER A 50 -2.36 8.82 2.25
C SER A 50 -2.25 9.68 3.52
N LEU A 51 -1.35 10.67 3.48
CA LEU A 51 -1.17 11.66 4.55
C LEU A 51 -1.81 12.98 4.12
N VAL A 52 -2.63 13.57 4.99
CA VAL A 52 -3.27 14.87 4.78
C VAL A 52 -2.60 15.90 5.70
N MET A 53 -2.02 16.94 5.10
CA MET A 53 -1.29 17.99 5.79
C MET A 53 -1.79 19.38 5.41
N GLY A 54 -2.24 20.13 6.41
CA GLY A 54 -2.79 21.48 6.25
C GLY A 54 -4.31 21.49 5.98
N ARG A 55 -4.80 22.60 5.41
CA ARG A 55 -6.23 22.90 5.35
C ARG A 55 -6.80 22.77 3.94
N HIS A 56 -7.41 21.63 3.65
CA HIS A 56 -8.00 21.33 2.34
C HIS A 56 -9.45 21.78 2.28
N VAL A 57 -9.66 22.99 1.75
CA VAL A 57 -10.99 23.62 1.54
C VAL A 57 -11.58 23.32 0.15
N THR A 58 -11.01 22.35 -0.56
CA THR A 58 -11.51 21.86 -1.85
C THR A 58 -12.06 20.45 -1.66
N HIS A 59 -12.62 19.87 -2.72
CA HIS A 59 -13.19 18.52 -2.71
C HIS A 59 -12.29 17.55 -3.50
N PRO A 60 -11.09 17.19 -2.98
CA PRO A 60 -10.19 16.31 -3.71
C PRO A 60 -10.73 14.88 -3.71
N ASP A 61 -10.63 14.22 -4.85
CA ASP A 61 -10.74 12.77 -4.95
C ASP A 61 -9.37 12.22 -5.37
N THR A 62 -8.78 11.44 -4.48
CA THR A 62 -7.46 10.82 -4.61
C THR A 62 -7.55 9.31 -4.37
N SER A 63 -8.76 8.74 -4.43
CA SER A 63 -9.04 7.33 -4.18
C SER A 63 -8.23 6.38 -5.09
N ASN A 64 -7.90 6.82 -6.31
CA ASN A 64 -7.05 6.08 -7.26
C ASN A 64 -5.55 6.43 -7.17
N LEU A 65 -5.15 7.25 -6.21
CA LEU A 65 -3.76 7.64 -5.97
C LEU A 65 -3.39 7.34 -4.50
N PRO A 66 -3.30 6.05 -4.11
CA PRO A 66 -2.98 5.67 -2.73
C PRO A 66 -1.53 6.02 -2.40
N PHE A 67 -1.18 6.00 -1.11
CA PHE A 67 0.13 6.33 -0.57
C PHE A 67 0.60 7.74 -0.94
N SER A 68 -0.33 8.68 -1.10
CA SER A 68 -0.02 10.05 -1.49
C SER A 68 0.15 10.98 -0.29
N TYR A 69 0.89 12.06 -0.46
CA TYR A 69 0.80 13.21 0.44
C TYR A 69 -0.10 14.27 -0.20
N LEU A 70 -1.08 14.74 0.57
CA LEU A 70 -1.85 15.94 0.29
C LEU A 70 -1.25 17.05 1.14
N ILE A 71 -0.74 18.08 0.48
CA ILE A 71 -0.05 19.19 1.11
C ILE A 71 -0.76 20.47 0.70
N GLU A 72 -1.29 21.19 1.67
CA GLU A 72 -1.80 22.54 1.44
C GLU A 72 -0.63 23.53 1.29
N GLU A 73 -0.64 24.29 0.20
CA GLU A 73 0.26 25.42 -0.02
C GLU A 73 -0.54 26.58 -0.63
N LYS A 74 -0.69 27.69 0.11
CA LYS A 74 -1.40 28.91 -0.31
C LYS A 74 -2.83 28.61 -0.80
N ASN A 75 -3.62 27.92 0.02
CA ASN A 75 -4.98 27.43 -0.26
C ASN A 75 -5.08 26.47 -1.45
N THR A 76 -3.97 25.95 -1.96
CA THR A 76 -3.95 24.96 -3.03
C THR A 76 -3.57 23.60 -2.48
N THR A 77 -4.33 22.56 -2.84
CA THR A 77 -3.98 21.19 -2.52
C THR A 77 -2.99 20.65 -3.54
N TYR A 78 -1.75 20.41 -3.11
CA TYR A 78 -0.75 19.71 -3.89
C TYR A 78 -0.72 18.23 -3.50
N LEU A 79 -0.69 17.38 -4.52
CA LEU A 79 -0.60 15.95 -4.37
C LEU A 79 0.81 15.47 -4.75
N VAL A 80 1.37 14.60 -3.91
CA VAL A 80 2.64 13.92 -4.17
C VAL A 80 2.36 12.40 -4.21
N PRO A 81 2.08 11.84 -5.40
CA PRO A 81 1.61 10.46 -5.52
C PRO A 81 2.66 9.42 -5.09
N GLY A 82 2.22 8.37 -4.39
CA GLY A 82 3.04 7.20 -4.03
C GLY A 82 4.19 7.46 -3.04
N VAL A 83 4.43 8.70 -2.63
CA VAL A 83 5.58 9.06 -1.79
C VAL A 83 5.56 8.38 -0.43
N ASN A 84 4.39 8.02 0.08
CA ASN A 84 4.26 7.40 1.39
C ASN A 84 4.69 5.92 1.40
N LEU A 85 4.92 5.31 0.22
CA LEU A 85 5.45 3.94 0.11
C LEU A 85 6.84 3.79 0.74
N ARG A 86 7.65 4.85 0.69
CA ARG A 86 9.02 4.88 1.25
C ARG A 86 9.10 5.52 2.64
N SER A 87 7.98 5.79 3.29
CA SER A 87 7.98 6.43 4.60
C SER A 87 8.21 5.42 5.72
N VAL A 88 9.19 5.69 6.58
CA VAL A 88 9.42 4.93 7.83
C VAL A 88 8.16 4.87 8.69
N GLY A 89 7.40 5.97 8.77
CA GLY A 89 6.17 6.04 9.56
C GLY A 89 5.07 5.10 9.05
N THR A 90 4.99 4.88 7.75
CA THR A 90 4.00 3.97 7.14
C THR A 90 4.38 2.52 7.37
N ILE A 91 5.64 2.15 7.14
CA ILE A 91 6.13 0.79 7.43
C ILE A 91 5.98 0.45 8.91
N ARG A 92 6.35 1.38 9.79
CA ARG A 92 6.24 1.21 11.25
C ARG A 92 4.79 1.03 11.69
N ASP A 93 3.85 1.78 11.13
CA ASP A 93 2.44 1.64 11.49
C ASP A 93 1.83 0.34 10.97
N ALA A 94 2.17 -0.07 9.74
CA ALA A 94 1.75 -1.36 9.20
C ALA A 94 2.24 -2.54 10.07
N GLN A 95 3.46 -2.46 10.61
CA GLN A 95 4.01 -3.47 11.53
C GLN A 95 3.39 -3.41 12.94
N LYS A 96 2.88 -2.25 13.38
CA LYS A 96 2.28 -2.09 14.71
C LYS A 96 0.88 -2.69 14.78
N TRP A 97 0.07 -2.56 13.73
CA TRP A 97 -1.33 -3.00 13.76
C TRP A 97 -1.52 -4.47 14.18
N PRO A 98 -0.86 -5.46 13.56
CA PRO A 98 -1.02 -6.86 13.98
C PRO A 98 -0.52 -7.10 15.41
N LYS A 99 0.52 -6.39 15.87
CA LYS A 99 1.04 -6.49 17.24
C LYS A 99 0.11 -5.85 18.28
N ARG A 100 -0.70 -4.89 17.85
CA ARG A 100 -1.68 -4.17 18.69
C ARG A 100 -3.07 -4.81 18.67
N ASP A 101 -3.31 -5.77 17.79
CA ASP A 101 -4.51 -6.59 17.84
C ASP A 101 -4.47 -7.50 19.07
N GLN A 102 -5.14 -7.06 20.13
CA GLN A 102 -5.24 -7.76 21.41
C GLN A 102 -6.61 -8.43 21.59
N ARG A 103 -7.34 -8.70 20.50
CA ARG A 103 -8.61 -9.42 20.56
C ARG A 103 -8.36 -10.85 21.01
N LYS A 104 -8.86 -11.17 22.21
CA LYS A 104 -8.71 -12.48 22.86
C LYS A 104 -9.92 -13.40 22.69
N ASP A 105 -11.04 -12.85 22.22
CA ASP A 105 -12.23 -13.66 21.96
C ASP A 105 -11.90 -14.71 20.88
N PRO A 106 -12.19 -16.01 21.12
CA PRO A 106 -12.00 -17.04 20.11
C PRO A 106 -12.91 -16.81 18.89
N ASN A 107 -14.07 -16.16 19.08
CA ASN A 107 -14.97 -15.78 18.01
C ASN A 107 -14.70 -14.33 17.56
N ARG A 108 -13.83 -14.19 16.56
CA ARG A 108 -13.46 -12.88 16.01
C ARG A 108 -14.45 -12.45 14.94
N LEU A 109 -15.41 -11.61 15.33
CA LEU A 109 -16.44 -11.09 14.44
C LEU A 109 -15.88 -10.26 13.27
N ASP A 110 -14.87 -9.40 13.52
CA ASP A 110 -14.24 -8.62 12.46
C ASP A 110 -13.11 -9.40 11.80
N GLN A 111 -13.26 -9.64 10.50
CA GLN A 111 -12.20 -10.22 9.68
C GLN A 111 -11.28 -9.12 9.17
N ILE A 112 -10.00 -9.19 9.54
CA ILE A 112 -9.04 -8.10 9.28
C ILE A 112 -7.82 -8.67 8.56
N ASN A 113 -7.56 -8.18 7.35
CA ASN A 113 -6.29 -8.36 6.66
C ASN A 113 -5.35 -7.25 7.13
N TYR A 114 -4.07 -7.53 7.42
CA TYR A 114 -3.09 -6.52 7.85
C TYR A 114 -2.13 -6.08 6.74
N ASN A 115 -2.26 -6.69 5.55
CA ASN A 115 -1.39 -6.49 4.41
C ASN A 115 -1.33 -5.01 4.00
N LEU A 116 -0.11 -4.49 3.86
CA LEU A 116 0.15 -3.13 3.37
C LEU A 116 -0.06 -3.06 1.85
N LEU A 117 0.55 -4.01 1.14
CA LEU A 117 0.34 -4.26 -0.27
C LEU A 117 -0.59 -5.45 -0.42
N SER A 118 -1.69 -5.26 -1.14
CA SER A 118 -2.76 -6.24 -1.36
C SER A 118 -3.39 -5.98 -2.74
N PRO A 119 -4.21 -6.89 -3.28
CA PRO A 119 -4.95 -6.63 -4.51
C PRO A 119 -5.67 -5.27 -4.50
N TYR A 120 -6.31 -4.92 -3.38
CA TYR A 120 -6.99 -3.63 -3.19
C TYR A 120 -6.06 -2.41 -3.37
N THR A 121 -4.85 -2.42 -2.81
CA THR A 121 -3.94 -1.28 -2.96
C THR A 121 -3.21 -1.28 -4.28
N ILE A 122 -2.84 -2.46 -4.80
CA ILE A 122 -2.07 -2.61 -6.04
C ILE A 122 -2.93 -2.29 -7.26
N GLN A 123 -4.21 -2.69 -7.30
CA GLN A 123 -5.12 -2.31 -8.41
C GLN A 123 -5.24 -0.78 -8.51
N LYS A 124 -5.27 -0.08 -7.37
CA LYS A 124 -5.32 1.38 -7.30
C LYS A 124 -4.00 1.99 -7.75
N MET A 125 -2.86 1.38 -7.44
CA MET A 125 -1.56 1.82 -7.96
C MET A 125 -1.43 1.62 -9.47
N MET A 126 -1.94 0.51 -10.02
CA MET A 126 -2.00 0.26 -11.46
C MET A 126 -2.85 1.33 -12.16
N THR A 127 -4.05 1.59 -11.62
CA THR A 127 -4.93 2.66 -12.10
C THR A 127 -4.27 4.04 -11.97
N GLY A 128 -3.67 4.33 -10.82
CA GLY A 128 -2.96 5.57 -10.53
C GLY A 128 -1.79 5.80 -11.48
N ARG A 129 -1.00 4.76 -11.76
CA ARG A 129 0.07 4.79 -12.77
C ARG A 129 -0.48 5.18 -14.13
N GLN A 130 -1.60 4.57 -14.57
CA GLN A 130 -2.22 4.90 -15.84
C GLN A 130 -2.70 6.35 -15.88
N ILE A 131 -3.36 6.81 -14.82
CA ILE A 131 -3.81 8.21 -14.67
C ILE A 131 -2.63 9.17 -14.80
N LEU A 132 -1.52 8.93 -14.08
CA LEU A 132 -0.36 9.81 -14.11
C LEU A 132 0.29 9.85 -15.50
N LYS A 133 0.41 8.71 -16.19
CA LYS A 133 0.92 8.65 -17.58
C LYS A 133 0.00 9.39 -18.54
N GLU A 134 -1.32 9.26 -18.37
CA GLU A 134 -2.30 9.94 -19.22
C GLU A 134 -2.30 11.46 -18.99
N LEU A 135 -2.18 11.92 -17.74
CA LEU A 135 -2.04 13.35 -17.42
C LEU A 135 -0.81 13.96 -18.10
N ALA A 136 0.33 13.26 -18.07
CA ALA A 136 1.55 13.65 -18.76
C ALA A 136 1.36 13.72 -20.28
N ARG A 137 0.69 12.72 -20.86
CA ARG A 137 0.41 12.65 -22.30
C ARG A 137 -0.50 13.79 -22.77
N VAL A 138 -1.61 14.02 -22.08
CA VAL A 138 -2.65 14.99 -22.50
C VAL A 138 -2.24 16.43 -22.23
N SER A 139 -1.58 16.70 -21.10
CA SER A 139 -1.18 18.05 -20.73
C SER A 139 0.21 18.43 -21.27
N GLY A 140 0.92 17.49 -21.90
CA GLY A 140 2.29 17.63 -22.35
C GLY A 140 3.31 17.28 -21.26
N GLU A 141 4.32 16.47 -21.61
CA GLU A 141 5.29 15.90 -20.67
C GLU A 141 6.16 16.97 -19.95
N THR A 142 6.29 18.14 -20.57
CA THR A 142 7.05 19.28 -20.05
C THR A 142 6.21 20.24 -19.20
N SER A 143 4.92 19.96 -18.98
CA SER A 143 4.07 20.78 -18.12
C SER A 143 4.60 20.79 -16.70
N GLU A 144 4.76 21.98 -16.11
CA GLU A 144 5.28 22.13 -14.75
C GLU A 144 4.32 21.58 -13.69
N ILE A 145 3.02 21.74 -13.93
CA ILE A 145 1.94 21.36 -13.01
C ILE A 145 0.80 20.71 -13.79
N TYR A 146 0.27 19.62 -13.24
CA TYR A 146 -0.89 18.89 -13.73
C TYR A 146 -2.06 19.08 -12.78
N SER A 147 -3.28 19.20 -13.32
CA SER A 147 -4.51 19.28 -12.52
C SER A 147 -5.19 17.91 -12.48
N TYR A 148 -5.60 17.46 -11.31
CA TYR A 148 -6.30 16.19 -11.12
C TYR A 148 -7.31 16.31 -9.98
N GLN A 149 -8.61 16.14 -10.28
CA GLN A 149 -9.71 16.06 -9.29
C GLN A 149 -9.57 17.07 -8.13
N SER A 150 -9.55 18.36 -8.45
CA SER A 150 -9.40 19.49 -7.49
C SER A 150 -8.03 19.60 -6.77
N ALA A 151 -7.04 18.80 -7.15
CA ALA A 151 -5.66 18.88 -6.68
C ALA A 151 -4.69 19.22 -7.82
N LYS A 152 -3.47 19.63 -7.45
CA LYS A 152 -2.36 19.89 -8.38
C LYS A 152 -1.20 18.94 -8.14
N ILE A 153 -0.53 18.48 -9.19
CA ILE A 153 0.64 17.60 -9.11
C ILE A 153 1.81 18.30 -9.83
N LYS A 154 2.92 18.53 -9.13
CA LYS A 154 4.15 19.06 -9.76
C LYS A 154 4.76 17.99 -10.69
N ASN A 155 5.37 18.39 -11.79
CA ASN A 155 5.96 17.45 -12.76
C ASN A 155 6.91 16.43 -12.14
N SER A 156 7.79 16.90 -11.27
CA SER A 156 8.73 16.04 -10.55
C SER A 156 8.03 15.04 -9.62
N ALA A 157 6.88 15.40 -9.04
CA ALA A 157 6.07 14.52 -8.21
C ALA A 157 5.31 13.48 -9.05
N LEU A 158 4.78 13.88 -10.21
CA LEU A 158 4.12 12.97 -11.16
C LEU A 158 5.08 11.86 -11.61
N ASN A 159 6.26 12.25 -12.10
CA ASN A 159 7.26 11.32 -12.60
C ASN A 159 7.80 10.38 -11.52
N LYS A 160 8.00 10.88 -10.29
CA LYS A 160 8.36 10.04 -9.14
C LYS A 160 7.21 9.11 -8.75
N GLY A 161 5.96 9.59 -8.79
CA GLY A 161 4.76 8.80 -8.49
C GLY A 161 4.61 7.58 -9.39
N ILE A 162 4.82 7.76 -10.70
CA ILE A 162 4.83 6.65 -11.67
C ILE A 162 5.85 5.59 -11.24
N LYS A 163 7.10 6.01 -10.96
CA LYS A 163 8.18 5.09 -10.54
C LYS A 163 7.87 4.38 -9.22
N PHE A 164 7.28 5.08 -8.26
CA PHE A 164 6.89 4.48 -6.98
C PHE A 164 5.81 3.42 -7.15
N TYR A 165 4.79 3.69 -7.96
CA TYR A 165 3.76 2.69 -8.27
C TYR A 165 4.31 1.50 -9.03
N GLU A 166 5.16 1.70 -10.05
CA GLU A 166 5.83 0.60 -10.75
C GLU A 166 6.66 -0.26 -9.78
N THR A 167 7.44 0.37 -8.90
CA THR A 167 8.23 -0.32 -7.87
C THR A 167 7.33 -1.17 -6.95
N ALA A 168 6.22 -0.62 -6.46
CA ALA A 168 5.31 -1.35 -5.58
C ALA A 168 4.60 -2.51 -6.29
N ILE A 169 4.25 -2.34 -7.57
CA ILE A 169 3.65 -3.40 -8.40
C ILE A 169 4.64 -4.56 -8.59
N HIS A 170 5.91 -4.27 -8.95
CA HIS A 170 6.96 -5.29 -9.04
C HIS A 170 7.16 -6.03 -7.71
N LYS A 171 7.23 -5.27 -6.61
CA LYS A 171 7.38 -5.81 -5.25
C LYS A 171 6.24 -6.77 -4.89
N PHE A 172 4.98 -6.42 -5.19
CA PHE A 172 3.83 -7.26 -4.87
C PHE A 172 3.77 -8.49 -5.77
N LEU A 173 3.70 -8.30 -7.09
CA LEU A 173 3.51 -9.40 -8.05
C LEU A 173 4.65 -10.41 -7.97
N GLY A 174 5.90 -9.93 -7.89
CA GLY A 174 7.05 -10.81 -7.75
C GLY A 174 7.06 -11.59 -6.45
N ASN A 175 6.58 -11.00 -5.34
CA ASN A 175 6.45 -11.72 -4.08
C ASN A 175 5.38 -12.82 -4.19
N SER A 176 4.26 -12.56 -4.87
CA SER A 176 3.23 -13.56 -5.12
C SER A 176 3.76 -14.71 -5.99
N VAL A 177 4.55 -14.42 -7.03
CA VAL A 177 5.22 -15.45 -7.86
C VAL A 177 6.20 -16.29 -7.04
N ILE A 178 7.08 -15.64 -6.28
CA ILE A 178 8.05 -16.35 -5.42
C ILE A 178 7.33 -17.27 -4.43
N LYS A 179 6.24 -16.78 -3.81
CA LYS A 179 5.43 -17.58 -2.89
C LYS A 179 4.70 -18.72 -3.58
N ARG A 180 4.19 -18.52 -4.80
CA ARG A 180 3.57 -19.60 -5.57
C ARG A 180 4.59 -20.72 -5.88
N LEU A 181 5.81 -20.35 -6.22
CA LEU A 181 6.86 -21.30 -6.63
C LEU A 181 7.72 -21.80 -5.46
N GLU A 182 7.45 -21.38 -4.22
CA GLU A 182 8.25 -21.68 -3.03
C GLU A 182 8.39 -23.19 -2.79
N ALA A 183 9.61 -23.64 -2.51
CA ALA A 183 9.96 -25.03 -2.20
C ALA A 183 9.66 -26.08 -3.30
N ILE A 184 9.40 -25.66 -4.54
CA ILE A 184 9.14 -26.57 -5.67
C ILE A 184 10.32 -26.54 -6.63
N HIS A 185 10.82 -27.72 -7.01
CA HIS A 185 11.80 -27.89 -8.08
C HIS A 185 11.07 -28.18 -9.39
N PHE A 186 11.57 -27.62 -10.48
CA PHE A 186 10.98 -27.76 -11.80
C PHE A 186 11.97 -28.45 -12.74
N ALA A 187 11.49 -29.41 -13.52
CA ALA A 187 12.26 -30.10 -14.56
C ALA A 187 12.01 -29.52 -15.96
N SER A 188 11.00 -28.66 -16.12
CA SER A 188 10.62 -28.07 -17.41
C SER A 188 9.77 -26.80 -17.24
N ASP A 189 9.65 -26.01 -18.30
CA ASP A 189 8.77 -24.85 -18.33
C ASP A 189 7.29 -25.26 -18.22
N GLU A 190 6.92 -26.45 -18.70
CA GLU A 190 5.57 -27.01 -18.56
C GLU A 190 5.17 -27.17 -17.10
N GLU A 191 6.08 -27.62 -16.23
CA GLU A 191 5.82 -27.75 -14.79
C GLU A 191 5.67 -26.38 -14.11
N ILE A 192 6.45 -25.39 -14.54
CA ILE A 192 6.30 -24.00 -14.07
C ILE A 192 4.91 -23.49 -14.45
N ARG A 193 4.52 -23.63 -15.71
CA ARG A 193 3.19 -23.21 -16.21
C ARG A 193 2.06 -23.91 -15.45
N ALA A 194 2.16 -25.22 -15.26
CA ALA A 194 1.16 -25.99 -14.51
C ALA A 194 1.00 -25.48 -13.08
N ARG A 195 2.11 -25.13 -12.40
CA ARG A 195 2.08 -24.60 -11.03
C ARG A 195 1.51 -23.18 -10.95
N LEU A 196 1.71 -22.36 -11.99
CA LEU A 196 1.21 -20.98 -12.01
C LEU A 196 -0.31 -20.90 -12.19
N LEU A 197 -0.97 -21.92 -12.74
CA LEU A 197 -2.42 -21.91 -12.92
C LEU A 197 -3.13 -21.65 -11.57
N PRO A 198 -4.14 -20.75 -11.52
CA PRO A 198 -4.94 -20.52 -10.33
C PRO A 198 -5.70 -21.77 -9.86
N ASP A 199 -5.84 -21.93 -8.55
CA ASP A 199 -6.57 -23.08 -7.98
C ASP A 199 -8.10 -22.89 -8.00
N THR A 200 -8.56 -21.66 -8.23
CA THR A 200 -9.97 -21.27 -8.22
C THR A 200 -10.21 -20.09 -9.18
N PRO A 201 -11.39 -19.99 -9.82
CA PRO A 201 -11.76 -18.81 -10.59
C PRO A 201 -12.08 -17.58 -9.71
N ILE A 202 -12.28 -17.77 -8.40
CA ILE A 202 -12.60 -16.68 -7.47
C ILE A 202 -11.35 -15.83 -7.21
N GLY A 203 -11.51 -14.50 -7.22
CA GLY A 203 -10.43 -13.55 -6.98
C GLY A 203 -10.09 -12.65 -8.18
N THR A 204 -10.67 -12.92 -9.34
CA THR A 204 -10.54 -12.04 -10.53
C THR A 204 -11.25 -10.69 -10.33
N GLY A 205 -10.90 -9.70 -11.15
CA GLY A 205 -11.56 -8.40 -11.16
C GLY A 205 -11.17 -7.46 -10.02
N GLU A 206 -12.13 -6.67 -9.55
CA GLU A 206 -11.92 -5.64 -8.52
C GLU A 206 -11.89 -6.25 -7.12
N TRP A 207 -11.02 -5.72 -6.27
CA TRP A 207 -11.01 -5.98 -4.84
C TRP A 207 -11.44 -4.74 -4.05
N VAL A 208 -12.06 -4.98 -2.90
CA VAL A 208 -12.59 -3.95 -2.00
C VAL A 208 -12.09 -4.16 -0.57
N ASP A 209 -12.08 -3.09 0.21
CA ASP A 209 -11.87 -3.12 1.66
C ASP A 209 -13.19 -2.82 2.36
N ILE A 210 -13.76 -3.85 2.99
CA ILE A 210 -14.98 -3.75 3.78
C ILE A 210 -14.57 -3.80 5.24
N SER A 211 -14.12 -2.66 5.76
CA SER A 211 -13.81 -2.46 7.18
C SER A 211 -12.72 -3.35 7.75
N GLY A 212 -11.70 -3.65 6.94
CA GLY A 212 -10.58 -4.50 7.34
C GLY A 212 -10.51 -5.78 6.53
N LEU A 213 -11.66 -6.30 6.08
CA LEU A 213 -11.72 -7.44 5.18
C LEU A 213 -11.42 -6.99 3.76
N ILE A 214 -10.30 -7.43 3.22
CA ILE A 214 -9.93 -7.25 1.84
C ILE A 214 -10.39 -8.48 1.08
N ALA A 215 -11.36 -8.31 0.17
CA ALA A 215 -12.00 -9.41 -0.54
C ALA A 215 -12.28 -9.05 -2.02
N PRO A 216 -12.45 -10.06 -2.89
CA PRO A 216 -12.92 -9.83 -4.25
C PRO A 216 -14.33 -9.23 -4.21
N LYS A 217 -14.58 -8.21 -5.03
CA LYS A 217 -15.86 -7.51 -5.08
C LYS A 217 -17.00 -8.44 -5.47
N SER A 218 -16.75 -9.41 -6.36
CA SER A 218 -17.72 -10.43 -6.76
C SER A 218 -18.28 -11.22 -5.57
N GLU A 219 -17.44 -11.50 -4.57
CA GLU A 219 -17.84 -12.27 -3.39
C GLU A 219 -18.69 -11.44 -2.43
N ILE A 220 -18.41 -10.14 -2.34
CA ILE A 220 -19.23 -9.19 -1.58
C ILE A 220 -20.58 -8.97 -2.27
N GLU A 221 -20.59 -8.82 -3.59
CA GLU A 221 -21.84 -8.68 -4.37
C GLU A 221 -22.69 -9.95 -4.27
N ARG A 222 -22.07 -11.14 -4.34
CA ARG A 222 -22.76 -12.42 -4.11
C ARG A 222 -23.34 -12.52 -2.70
N LEU A 223 -22.59 -12.10 -1.68
CA LEU A 223 -23.08 -12.02 -0.31
C LEU A 223 -24.31 -11.10 -0.20
N MET A 224 -24.27 -9.93 -0.83
CA MET A 224 -25.41 -8.99 -0.85
C MET A 224 -26.64 -9.61 -1.53
N GLU A 225 -26.44 -10.23 -2.69
CA GLU A 225 -27.52 -10.89 -3.43
C GLU A 225 -28.15 -12.04 -2.62
N ASP A 226 -27.32 -12.82 -1.92
CA ASP A 226 -27.77 -13.91 -1.06
C ASP A 226 -28.62 -13.40 0.12
N ILE A 227 -28.30 -12.22 0.67
CA ILE A 227 -29.11 -11.57 1.71
C ILE A 227 -30.42 -11.04 1.11
N GLU A 228 -30.35 -10.34 -0.03
CA GLU A 228 -31.52 -9.74 -0.70
C GLU A 228 -32.55 -10.79 -1.16
N CYS A 229 -32.08 -12.00 -1.47
CA CYS A 229 -32.91 -13.13 -1.89
C CYS A 229 -33.31 -14.07 -0.73
N ASP A 230 -33.12 -13.67 0.53
CA ASP A 230 -33.40 -14.47 1.74
C ASP A 230 -32.67 -15.83 1.77
N ARG A 231 -31.54 -15.99 1.03
CA ARG A 231 -30.68 -17.19 1.07
C ARG A 231 -29.78 -17.22 2.30
N LEU A 232 -29.42 -16.05 2.83
CA LEU A 232 -28.78 -15.87 4.12
C LEU A 232 -29.72 -15.06 5.01
N ASN A 233 -30.18 -15.65 6.11
CA ASN A 233 -31.24 -15.09 6.95
C ASN A 233 -30.82 -14.84 8.40
N SER A 234 -29.56 -15.12 8.74
CA SER A 234 -29.02 -14.88 10.07
C SER A 234 -27.67 -14.14 10.05
N VAL A 235 -27.35 -13.48 11.16
CA VAL A 235 -26.06 -12.78 11.34
C VAL A 235 -24.90 -13.77 11.34
N ASP A 236 -25.09 -14.98 11.86
CA ASP A 236 -24.07 -16.02 11.91
C ASP A 236 -23.71 -16.52 10.50
N GLU A 237 -24.71 -16.76 9.64
CA GLU A 237 -24.47 -17.14 8.24
C GLU A 237 -23.73 -16.04 7.45
N ILE A 238 -24.06 -14.76 7.69
CA ILE A 238 -23.35 -13.63 7.09
C ILE A 238 -21.91 -13.57 7.60
N HIS A 239 -21.70 -13.79 8.90
CA HIS A 239 -20.38 -13.84 9.50
C HIS A 239 -19.53 -14.98 8.91
N ASP A 240 -20.10 -16.18 8.76
CA ASP A 240 -19.42 -17.33 8.18
C ASP A 240 -18.92 -17.04 6.77
N ARG A 241 -19.68 -16.28 5.96
CA ARG A 241 -19.24 -15.84 4.63
C ARG A 241 -18.07 -14.86 4.69
N PHE A 242 -18.04 -13.94 5.66
CA PHE A 242 -16.86 -13.10 5.89
C PHE A 242 -15.65 -13.92 6.32
N ALA A 243 -15.84 -14.89 7.23
CA ALA A 243 -14.77 -15.77 7.70
C ALA A 243 -14.21 -16.64 6.56
N GLU A 244 -15.08 -17.16 5.69
CA GLU A 244 -14.69 -17.93 4.50
C GLU A 244 -13.84 -17.09 3.54
N MET A 245 -14.27 -15.86 3.23
CA MET A 245 -13.50 -14.94 2.38
C MET A 245 -12.13 -14.64 2.97
N HIS A 246 -12.06 -14.41 4.28
CA HIS A 246 -10.81 -14.12 4.99
C HIS A 246 -9.86 -15.32 5.00
N ALA A 247 -10.37 -16.52 5.29
CA ALA A 247 -9.60 -17.75 5.30
C ALA A 247 -9.01 -18.09 3.92
N ASN A 248 -9.74 -17.78 2.84
CA ASN A 248 -9.31 -18.03 1.46
C ASN A 248 -8.52 -16.87 0.82
N TYR A 249 -8.18 -15.82 1.60
CA TYR A 249 -7.55 -14.60 1.08
C TYR A 249 -6.37 -14.87 0.15
N TYR A 250 -5.41 -15.72 0.54
CA TYR A 250 -4.20 -15.97 -0.26
C TYR A 250 -4.49 -16.79 -1.54
N THR A 251 -5.50 -17.67 -1.49
CA THR A 251 -5.95 -18.41 -2.67
C THR A 251 -6.56 -17.45 -3.70
N TYR A 252 -7.44 -16.56 -3.25
CA TYR A 252 -8.04 -15.54 -4.12
C TYR A 252 -7.00 -14.50 -4.59
N GLU A 253 -6.09 -14.08 -3.71
CA GLU A 253 -4.99 -13.17 -4.05
C GLU A 253 -4.15 -13.74 -5.20
N TRP A 254 -3.87 -15.04 -5.19
CA TRP A 254 -3.10 -15.66 -6.28
C TRP A 254 -3.84 -15.60 -7.61
N THR A 255 -5.15 -15.90 -7.64
CA THR A 255 -5.96 -15.78 -8.86
C THR A 255 -5.87 -14.37 -9.44
N TRP A 256 -5.98 -13.35 -8.58
CA TRP A 256 -5.83 -11.95 -8.98
C TRP A 256 -4.40 -11.62 -9.47
N ALA A 257 -3.39 -12.02 -8.70
CA ALA A 257 -2.00 -11.71 -8.98
C ALA A 257 -1.51 -12.38 -10.27
N TYR A 258 -1.99 -13.58 -10.56
CA TYR A 258 -1.69 -14.28 -11.81
C TYR A 258 -2.22 -13.51 -13.03
N GLU A 259 -3.49 -13.10 -13.02
CA GLU A 259 -4.08 -12.28 -14.08
C GLU A 259 -3.28 -10.98 -14.28
N LYS A 260 -2.98 -10.27 -13.19
CA LYS A 260 -2.25 -8.99 -13.26
C LYS A 260 -0.78 -9.14 -13.59
N MET A 261 -0.15 -10.27 -13.27
CA MET A 261 1.19 -10.60 -13.72
C MET A 261 1.23 -10.71 -15.25
N LEU A 262 0.29 -11.45 -15.85
CA LEU A 262 0.21 -11.58 -17.31
C LEU A 262 0.02 -10.22 -17.97
N GLU A 263 -0.92 -9.42 -17.48
CA GLU A 263 -1.20 -8.07 -18.00
C GLU A 263 0.00 -7.13 -17.87
N PHE A 264 0.59 -7.05 -16.67
CA PHE A 264 1.61 -6.05 -16.35
C PHE A 264 2.96 -6.35 -17.00
N TYR A 265 3.34 -7.62 -17.11
CA TYR A 265 4.59 -8.05 -17.76
C TYR A 265 4.41 -8.38 -19.24
N GLY A 266 3.18 -8.35 -19.78
CA GLY A 266 2.90 -8.65 -21.18
C GLY A 266 3.15 -10.12 -21.56
N LEU A 267 2.83 -11.04 -20.65
CA LEU A 267 3.09 -12.48 -20.81
C LEU A 267 1.87 -13.22 -21.38
N GLN A 268 2.14 -14.28 -22.15
CA GLN A 268 1.13 -15.25 -22.58
C GLN A 268 1.22 -16.50 -21.70
N ALA A 269 0.07 -16.93 -21.15
CA ALA A 269 0.01 -17.99 -20.13
C ALA A 269 0.64 -19.31 -20.57
N ASP A 270 0.48 -19.68 -21.84
CA ASP A 270 0.99 -20.90 -22.47
C ASP A 270 2.46 -20.80 -22.91
N MET A 271 3.05 -19.61 -22.89
CA MET A 271 4.44 -19.36 -23.31
C MET A 271 5.38 -18.95 -22.19
N ILE A 272 4.92 -18.92 -20.92
CA ILE A 272 5.79 -18.57 -19.79
C ILE A 272 6.94 -19.57 -19.68
N THR A 273 8.15 -19.03 -19.50
CA THR A 273 9.40 -19.78 -19.34
C THR A 273 10.09 -19.50 -18.01
N ALA A 274 11.08 -20.32 -17.64
CA ALA A 274 11.99 -20.06 -16.54
C ALA A 274 12.71 -18.69 -16.67
N ALA A 275 12.99 -18.24 -17.91
CA ALA A 275 13.60 -16.95 -18.17
C ALA A 275 12.69 -15.78 -17.77
N ASP A 276 11.38 -15.89 -18.04
CA ASP A 276 10.39 -14.90 -17.61
C ASP A 276 10.30 -14.83 -16.09
N ILE A 277 10.29 -15.99 -15.42
CA ILE A 277 10.30 -16.07 -13.96
C ILE A 277 11.56 -15.42 -13.39
N ALA A 278 12.74 -15.74 -13.93
CA ALA A 278 13.98 -15.12 -13.49
C ALA A 278 13.97 -13.60 -13.71
N ALA A 279 13.38 -13.11 -14.81
CA ALA A 279 13.24 -11.67 -15.08
C ALA A 279 12.30 -10.97 -14.08
N ILE A 280 11.16 -11.59 -13.75
CA ILE A 280 10.24 -11.08 -12.71
C ILE A 280 10.96 -11.02 -11.36
N VAL A 281 11.69 -12.07 -10.99
CA VAL A 281 12.39 -12.16 -9.69
C VAL A 281 13.50 -11.11 -9.58
N ARG A 282 14.23 -10.83 -10.67
CA ARG A 282 15.23 -9.74 -10.68
C ARG A 282 14.59 -8.37 -10.47
N GLN A 283 13.52 -8.07 -11.21
CA GLN A 283 12.77 -6.81 -11.06
C GLN A 283 12.17 -6.68 -9.65
N TRP A 284 11.66 -7.77 -9.09
CA TRP A 284 11.19 -7.84 -7.72
C TRP A 284 12.29 -7.54 -6.70
N GLN A 285 13.46 -8.16 -6.85
CA GLN A 285 14.60 -7.96 -5.96
C GLN A 285 15.06 -6.50 -5.98
N GLU A 286 15.21 -5.92 -7.18
CA GLU A 286 15.52 -4.51 -7.36
C GLU A 286 14.48 -3.60 -6.69
N ALA A 287 13.20 -3.90 -6.86
CA ALA A 287 12.10 -3.12 -6.29
C ALA A 287 12.06 -3.20 -4.76
N VAL A 288 12.23 -4.39 -4.18
CA VAL A 288 12.24 -4.59 -2.72
C VAL A 288 13.44 -3.91 -2.10
N VAL A 289 14.65 -4.20 -2.58
CA VAL A 289 15.89 -3.63 -2.05
C VAL A 289 15.92 -2.13 -2.27
N GLY A 290 15.48 -1.64 -3.44
CA GLY A 290 15.38 -0.22 -3.74
C GLY A 290 14.44 0.51 -2.79
N LEU A 291 13.25 -0.04 -2.54
CA LEU A 291 12.29 0.56 -1.61
C LEU A 291 12.81 0.54 -0.17
N ASP A 292 13.43 -0.55 0.28
CA ASP A 292 13.98 -0.66 1.62
C ASP A 292 15.14 0.31 1.84
N LYS A 293 16.00 0.52 0.84
CA LYS A 293 17.03 1.58 0.87
C LYS A 293 16.39 2.97 0.99
N MET A 294 15.29 3.24 0.28
CA MET A 294 14.59 4.52 0.42
C MET A 294 13.98 4.70 1.82
N VAL A 295 13.46 3.62 2.43
CA VAL A 295 12.95 3.62 3.81
C VAL A 295 14.07 3.86 4.81
N TYR A 296 15.24 3.24 4.60
CA TYR A 296 16.44 3.46 5.40
C TYR A 296 16.89 4.93 5.36
N GLU A 297 16.97 5.53 4.17
CA GLU A 297 17.31 6.95 4.02
C GLU A 297 16.25 7.88 4.62
N ASP A 298 14.98 7.50 4.61
CA ASP A 298 13.93 8.26 5.27
C ASP A 298 14.04 8.16 6.81
N ALA A 299 14.33 6.97 7.34
CA ALA A 299 14.58 6.76 8.76
C ALA A 299 15.80 7.56 9.23
N LYS A 300 16.86 7.65 8.43
CA LYS A 300 18.07 8.44 8.76
C LYS A 300 17.77 9.90 9.05
N LYS A 301 16.73 10.48 8.43
CA LYS A 301 16.31 11.86 8.71
C LYS A 301 15.79 12.04 10.14
N GLU A 302 15.16 11.01 10.73
CA GLU A 302 14.71 11.05 12.14
C GLU A 302 15.89 11.17 13.12
N PHE A 303 17.12 10.82 12.71
CA PHE A 303 18.35 10.86 13.52
C PHE A 303 19.28 12.02 13.14
N SER A 304 18.81 12.96 12.31
CA SER A 304 19.58 14.14 11.94
C SER A 304 19.71 15.14 13.10
N LEU A 305 20.78 15.94 13.10
CA LEU A 305 21.07 16.96 14.13
C LEU A 305 19.91 17.94 14.37
N THR A 306 19.12 18.23 13.33
CA THR A 306 17.93 19.09 13.41
C THR A 306 16.74 18.44 14.10
N SER A 307 16.71 17.10 14.16
CA SER A 307 15.67 16.32 14.87
C SER A 307 16.05 16.03 16.33
N MET A 308 17.32 16.22 16.69
CA MET A 308 17.78 16.05 18.06
C MET A 308 17.17 17.13 18.96
N THR A 309 16.64 16.73 20.10
CA THR A 309 16.09 17.62 21.13
C THR A 309 16.81 17.29 22.44
N GLY A 310 17.39 18.29 23.09
CA GLY A 310 17.96 18.15 24.43
C GLY A 310 16.88 18.44 25.46
N PHE A 311 16.96 17.80 26.63
CA PHE A 311 15.97 18.00 27.71
C PHE A 311 16.43 19.04 28.74
N GLY A 312 17.72 19.40 28.75
CA GLY A 312 18.26 20.49 29.56
C GLY A 312 17.97 21.88 28.97
N ALA A 313 17.56 22.83 29.83
CA ALA A 313 17.27 24.21 29.43
C ALA A 313 18.54 25.01 29.03
N ASP A 314 19.69 24.59 29.53
CA ASP A 314 21.02 25.18 29.36
C ASP A 314 22.05 24.16 28.85
N GLY A 315 21.59 23.00 28.35
CA GLY A 315 22.44 21.90 27.91
C GLY A 315 23.29 22.25 26.69
N SER A 316 24.55 21.81 26.71
CA SER A 316 25.47 21.85 25.58
C SER A 316 25.03 20.96 24.42
N SER A 317 25.65 21.14 23.25
CA SER A 317 25.38 20.27 22.09
C SER A 317 25.72 18.79 22.36
N GLU A 318 26.71 18.52 23.22
CA GLU A 318 27.08 17.17 23.64
C GLU A 318 26.04 16.55 24.56
N GLU A 319 25.49 17.32 25.52
CA GLU A 319 24.38 16.86 26.37
C GLU A 319 23.12 16.60 25.56
N LYS A 320 22.80 17.49 24.62
CA LYS A 320 21.71 17.29 23.66
C LYS A 320 21.87 16.00 22.84
N MET A 321 23.09 15.67 22.42
CA MET A 321 23.37 14.44 21.68
C MET A 321 23.22 13.21 22.58
N ARG A 322 23.77 13.24 23.80
CA ARG A 322 23.61 12.16 24.79
C ARG A 322 22.15 11.93 25.17
N ASP A 323 21.41 12.99 25.46
CA ASP A 323 19.96 12.94 25.73
C ASP A 323 19.20 12.27 24.59
N PHE A 324 19.54 12.62 23.35
CA PHE A 324 18.91 12.03 22.18
C PHE A 324 19.28 10.54 22.05
N GLU A 325 20.54 10.17 22.23
CA GLU A 325 21.01 8.79 22.17
C GLU A 325 20.38 7.91 23.27
N GLU A 326 20.22 8.42 24.49
CA GLU A 326 19.57 7.69 25.59
C GLU A 326 18.08 7.41 25.29
N VAL A 327 17.38 8.33 24.61
CA VAL A 327 15.94 8.17 24.31
C VAL A 327 15.67 7.44 23.00
N ARG A 328 16.45 7.74 21.95
CA ARG A 328 16.23 7.23 20.58
C ARG A 328 17.18 6.10 20.19
N GLY A 329 18.24 5.90 20.96
CA GLY A 329 19.35 5.02 20.60
C GLY A 329 20.23 5.64 19.52
N VAL A 330 21.29 4.90 19.21
CA VAL A 330 22.18 5.17 18.08
C VAL A 330 21.53 4.62 16.80
N PHE A 331 21.70 5.30 15.68
CA PHE A 331 21.03 4.94 14.42
C PHE A 331 21.34 3.51 13.97
N GLU A 332 22.62 3.12 14.06
CA GLU A 332 23.14 1.82 13.64
C GLU A 332 22.60 0.66 14.50
N SER A 333 22.29 0.91 15.77
CA SER A 333 21.74 -0.10 16.70
C SER A 333 20.21 -0.04 16.81
N ASN A 334 19.55 0.89 16.11
CA ASN A 334 18.11 1.04 16.19
C ASN A 334 17.39 -0.22 15.66
N PRO A 335 16.46 -0.83 16.43
CA PRO A 335 15.78 -2.07 16.04
C PRO A 335 15.03 -2.02 14.71
N PHE A 336 14.54 -0.84 14.32
CA PHE A 336 13.89 -0.67 13.02
C PHE A 336 14.91 -0.69 11.88
N VAL A 337 16.03 0.01 12.06
CA VAL A 337 17.11 0.12 11.06
C VAL A 337 17.73 -1.26 10.83
N THR A 338 18.03 -2.00 11.89
CA THR A 338 18.55 -3.37 11.79
C THR A 338 17.55 -4.31 11.11
N ALA A 339 16.26 -4.20 11.41
CA ALA A 339 15.22 -4.98 10.73
C ALA A 339 15.12 -4.68 9.23
N VAL A 340 15.33 -3.43 8.80
CA VAL A 340 15.36 -3.07 7.36
C VAL A 340 16.58 -3.69 6.67
N LEU A 341 17.76 -3.62 7.29
CA LEU A 341 18.99 -4.21 6.74
C LEU A 341 18.88 -5.74 6.64
N GLU A 342 18.34 -6.39 7.68
CA GLU A 342 18.10 -7.84 7.66
C GLU A 342 17.06 -8.21 6.59
N HIS A 343 15.99 -7.41 6.45
CA HIS A 343 15.00 -7.63 5.40
C HIS A 343 15.62 -7.54 3.99
N ILE A 344 16.52 -6.57 3.74
CA ILE A 344 17.27 -6.48 2.47
C ILE A 344 18.07 -7.76 2.21
N LYS A 345 18.79 -8.25 3.22
CA LYS A 345 19.59 -9.48 3.11
C LYS A 345 18.72 -10.69 2.80
N VAL A 346 17.71 -10.96 3.63
CA VAL A 346 16.80 -12.11 3.48
C VAL A 346 16.09 -12.09 2.13
N LYS A 347 15.64 -10.92 1.66
CA LYS A 347 14.96 -10.81 0.36
C LYS A 347 15.90 -10.99 -0.83
N THR A 348 17.15 -10.53 -0.71
CA THR A 348 18.18 -10.79 -1.71
C THR A 348 18.51 -12.28 -1.79
N GLU A 349 18.66 -12.95 -0.65
CA GLU A 349 18.89 -14.40 -0.60
C GLU A 349 17.72 -15.18 -1.21
N LEU A 350 16.48 -14.79 -0.90
CA LEU A 350 15.27 -15.41 -1.45
C LEU A 350 15.18 -15.27 -2.99
N GLY A 351 15.52 -14.09 -3.52
CA GLY A 351 15.53 -13.87 -4.98
C GLY A 351 16.60 -14.70 -5.67
N ASN A 352 17.82 -14.70 -5.12
CA ASN A 352 18.92 -15.49 -5.64
C ASN A 352 18.63 -17.00 -5.59
N GLU A 353 17.98 -17.48 -4.52
CA GLU A 353 17.60 -18.87 -4.35
C GLU A 353 16.68 -19.33 -5.48
N LEU A 354 15.59 -18.60 -5.76
CA LEU A 354 14.68 -18.98 -6.85
C LEU A 354 15.36 -18.89 -8.22
N ILE A 355 16.22 -17.89 -8.46
CA ILE A 355 16.98 -17.77 -9.71
C ILE A 355 17.91 -18.99 -9.90
N GLU A 356 18.63 -19.40 -8.86
CA GLU A 356 19.49 -20.59 -8.92
C GLU A 356 18.65 -21.87 -9.08
N ARG A 357 17.47 -21.95 -8.46
CA ARG A 357 16.57 -23.11 -8.60
C ARG A 357 16.07 -23.32 -10.02
N VAL A 358 15.81 -22.24 -10.77
CA VAL A 358 15.38 -22.32 -12.17
C VAL A 358 16.53 -22.28 -13.19
N LYS A 359 17.78 -22.15 -12.73
CA LYS A 359 18.96 -21.95 -13.58
C LYS A 359 19.23 -23.07 -14.57
N ASN A 360 18.88 -24.31 -14.24
CA ASN A 360 19.03 -25.45 -15.14
C ASN A 360 18.06 -25.41 -16.33
N LEU A 361 17.06 -24.51 -16.29
CA LEU A 361 16.06 -24.29 -17.33
C LEU A 361 16.27 -22.97 -18.09
N LEU A 362 17.28 -22.17 -17.68
CA LEU A 362 17.72 -20.94 -18.37
C LEU A 362 18.72 -21.29 -19.48
#